data_AF-A0A8T6V8D9-F1
#
_entry.id   AF-A0A8T6V8D9-F1
#
_cell.length_a   1.000
_cell.length_b   1.000
_cell.length_c   1.000
_cell.angle_alpha   90.00
_cell.angle_beta   90.00
_cell.angle_gamma   90.00
#
_symmetry.space_group_name_H-M   'P 1'
#
loop_
_entity.id
_entity.type
_entity.pdbx_description
1 polymer ?
#
loop_
_entity_poly.entity_id
_entity_poly.type
_entity_poly.pdbx_seq_one_letter_code
_entity_poly.pdbx_strand_id
1 'polypeptide(L)'
;MPSNRIVNTNRTNSGKGNVTSIDRSQRSTCNIVIYRWDDTDITKLNSIDANGEKGYEGRGQGSISGNFNQRSRVVIKNDVVRANISKNKSSNAGTFSINLKKGKQVIRNQVQKEDIDYLDVIHPGDWVMIYIKKGGEVDVNSLNQASGFKCLGIVKNVRYVEVDDPETGKPRLEYVVTGEDFGSVFNMDVFFNPLLNQDAAQLLLGAKFLTDSLDSVKGTDRPSPETGGGFTPDSIIKKMIGFYLGGSRGDSNLDSLNITNQTWYVPPLLGQTFGSRIRNKSQGVSFVDILKTDRIGLHSYNRNGSFRGTKPLPGATFIKALPSSGSVWQIMSTMQNSIANEMFTELVADEDGNLRPSVVLRQVPFSNRPGETNVFSTADRYNSNNAKEVPESFQKTYLVDLPRHSIVSSDIKNKNVGKSEHERINHVLVVPKIDVNAINQAYTAITNTPSIQRYGLKSYQGQTQYVADTRLGDPKKACKFFAHLLVDWFFLSHQFYNGTITIDGKDNHFQIGNNLYISDVGQLYHIEGYTHTFINNPEGSTEFTTELTVSRGQVFQNNQSKFIGPSRFKSEPTTV
;
A
#
# COMPACT_ATOMS: atom_id res chain seq x y z
N MET A 1 79.61 15.84 -18.79
CA MET A 1 78.88 15.77 -17.50
C MET A 1 77.64 14.88 -17.68
N PRO A 2 77.29 14.05 -16.69
CA PRO A 2 77.00 12.61 -16.85
C PRO A 2 75.50 12.31 -17.02
N SER A 3 75.08 11.41 -17.91
CA SER A 3 74.95 9.94 -17.78
C SER A 3 73.82 9.47 -16.85
N ASN A 4 72.60 9.35 -17.38
CA ASN A 4 71.49 8.66 -16.72
C ASN A 4 71.59 7.15 -16.94
N ARG A 5 71.74 6.44 -15.82
CA ARG A 5 71.97 5.00 -15.74
C ARG A 5 70.63 4.26 -15.74
N ILE A 6 70.45 3.38 -16.71
CA ILE A 6 69.38 2.39 -16.76
C ILE A 6 69.63 1.36 -15.66
N VAL A 7 68.65 1.16 -14.78
CA VAL A 7 68.62 0.03 -13.83
C VAL A 7 67.32 -0.75 -14.06
N ASN A 8 67.47 -1.85 -14.80
CA ASN A 8 66.50 -2.93 -14.87
C ASN A 8 66.62 -3.78 -13.61
N THR A 9 65.59 -3.80 -12.77
CA THR A 9 65.42 -4.81 -11.73
C THR A 9 64.18 -5.64 -12.01
N ASN A 10 64.41 -6.78 -12.67
CA ASN A 10 63.48 -7.91 -12.65
C ASN A 10 63.44 -8.47 -11.23
N ARG A 11 62.31 -8.29 -10.53
CA ARG A 11 61.98 -9.02 -9.31
C ARG A 11 60.72 -9.85 -9.56
N THR A 12 60.94 -11.13 -9.83
CA THR A 12 59.93 -12.19 -9.75
C THR A 12 59.51 -12.38 -8.30
N ASN A 13 58.44 -11.71 -7.89
CA ASN A 13 57.73 -12.05 -6.66
C ASN A 13 56.58 -13.00 -7.00
N SER A 14 56.83 -14.30 -6.80
CA SER A 14 55.78 -15.31 -6.64
C SER A 14 55.08 -15.07 -5.29
N GLY A 15 54.29 -14.01 -5.21
CA GLY A 15 53.42 -13.75 -4.08
C GLY A 15 52.26 -14.72 -4.13
N LYS A 16 52.23 -15.71 -3.22
CA LYS A 16 50.99 -16.37 -2.83
C LYS A 16 50.05 -15.25 -2.38
N GLY A 17 49.12 -14.87 -3.23
CA GLY A 17 48.12 -13.86 -2.93
C GLY A 17 47.40 -14.31 -1.67
N ASN A 18 47.62 -13.59 -0.57
CA ASN A 18 46.70 -13.63 0.57
C ASN A 18 45.34 -13.29 -0.01
N VAL A 19 44.48 -14.30 -0.16
CA VAL A 19 43.06 -14.11 -0.43
C VAL A 19 42.57 -13.28 0.74
N THR A 20 42.49 -11.96 0.54
CA THR A 20 41.88 -11.02 1.47
C THR A 20 40.52 -11.61 1.78
N SER A 21 40.33 -12.03 3.04
CA SER A 21 39.07 -12.56 3.53
C SER A 21 38.01 -11.54 3.17
N ILE A 22 37.19 -11.85 2.15
CA ILE A 22 36.09 -10.99 1.74
C ILE A 22 35.24 -10.81 2.99
N ASP A 23 35.17 -9.58 3.46
CA ASP A 23 34.47 -9.25 4.69
C ASP A 23 33.01 -9.68 4.53
N ARG A 24 32.64 -10.76 5.23
CA ARG A 24 31.29 -11.33 5.19
C ARG A 24 30.25 -10.32 5.66
N SER A 25 30.66 -9.24 6.34
CA SER A 25 29.79 -8.15 6.78
C SER A 25 29.05 -7.44 5.63
N GLN A 26 29.56 -7.50 4.39
CA GLN A 26 29.00 -6.76 3.26
C GLN A 26 28.08 -7.56 2.32
N ARG A 27 27.89 -8.87 2.57
CA ARG A 27 27.02 -9.67 1.70
C ARG A 27 25.56 -9.42 2.05
N SER A 28 24.75 -9.16 1.02
CA SER A 28 23.30 -9.12 1.16
C SER A 28 22.77 -10.49 1.56
N THR A 29 21.73 -10.50 2.40
CA THR A 29 21.10 -11.71 2.93
C THR A 29 19.60 -11.70 2.64
N CYS A 30 19.02 -12.89 2.42
CA CYS A 30 17.59 -13.06 2.22
C CYS A 30 17.08 -14.22 3.07
N ASN A 31 16.18 -13.93 4.01
CA ASN A 31 15.58 -14.93 4.89
C ASN A 31 14.07 -15.02 4.64
N ILE A 32 13.56 -16.24 4.54
CA ILE A 32 12.13 -16.53 4.40
C ILE A 32 11.64 -17.20 5.68
N VAL A 33 10.52 -16.74 6.21
CA VAL A 33 9.85 -17.35 7.36
C VAL A 33 8.46 -17.78 6.93
N ILE A 34 8.19 -19.09 7.02
CA ILE A 34 6.89 -19.68 6.70
C ILE A 34 6.13 -19.97 8.00
N TYR A 35 4.93 -19.41 8.10
CA TYR A 35 3.97 -19.62 9.17
C TYR A 35 2.85 -20.53 8.63
N ARG A 36 2.63 -21.66 9.31
CA ARG A 36 1.78 -22.74 8.84
C ARG A 36 0.59 -22.92 9.76
N TRP A 37 -0.52 -23.35 9.18
CA TRP A 37 -1.63 -23.90 9.94
C TRP A 37 -1.31 -25.33 10.38
N ASP A 38 -1.81 -25.72 11.55
CA ASP A 38 -1.87 -27.14 11.88
C ASP A 38 -3.17 -27.76 11.35
N ASP A 39 -3.09 -28.99 10.85
CA ASP A 39 -4.25 -29.69 10.28
C ASP A 39 -5.34 -29.90 11.36
N THR A 40 -4.93 -30.02 12.63
CA THR A 40 -5.87 -30.11 13.76
C THR A 40 -6.57 -28.79 14.07
N ASP A 41 -5.93 -27.66 13.76
CA ASP A 41 -6.52 -26.32 13.96
C ASP A 41 -7.61 -26.05 12.91
N ILE A 42 -7.44 -26.52 11.68
CA ILE A 42 -8.47 -26.46 10.63
C ILE A 42 -9.73 -27.22 11.06
N THR A 43 -9.55 -28.42 11.62
CA THR A 43 -10.68 -29.24 12.10
C THR A 43 -11.42 -28.57 13.25
N LYS A 44 -10.69 -27.89 14.16
CA LYS A 44 -11.30 -27.10 15.25
C LYS A 44 -12.11 -25.93 14.70
N LEU A 45 -11.56 -25.15 13.77
CA LEU A 45 -12.26 -24.04 13.10
C LEU A 45 -13.57 -24.52 12.46
N ASN A 46 -13.54 -25.64 11.72
CA ASN A 46 -14.73 -26.21 11.09
C ASN A 46 -15.80 -26.67 12.09
N SER A 47 -15.41 -27.08 13.30
CA SER A 47 -16.35 -27.51 14.35
C SER A 47 -17.00 -26.35 15.12
N ILE A 48 -16.42 -25.15 15.06
CA ILE A 48 -17.03 -23.93 15.62
C ILE A 48 -18.24 -23.54 14.76
N ASP A 49 -18.08 -23.57 13.43
CA ASP A 49 -19.15 -23.20 12.49
C ASP A 49 -20.33 -24.19 12.53
N ALA A 50 -20.04 -25.50 12.64
CA ALA A 50 -21.07 -26.54 12.63
C ALA A 50 -21.98 -26.56 13.87
N ASN A 51 -21.52 -26.04 15.01
CA ASN A 51 -22.32 -25.99 16.24
C ASN A 51 -23.12 -24.69 16.39
N GLY A 52 -22.89 -23.70 15.52
CA GLY A 52 -23.63 -22.43 15.51
C GLY A 52 -25.09 -22.54 15.02
N GLU A 53 -25.46 -23.63 14.34
CA GLU A 53 -26.83 -23.85 13.84
C GLU A 53 -27.79 -24.47 14.87
N LYS A 54 -27.29 -25.00 16.00
CA LYS A 54 -28.16 -25.51 17.06
C LYS A 54 -28.48 -24.39 18.03
N GLY A 55 -29.73 -23.90 17.97
CA GLY A 55 -30.27 -22.82 18.79
C GLY A 55 -29.77 -22.84 20.24
N TYR A 56 -29.01 -21.80 20.59
CA TYR A 56 -28.43 -21.58 21.91
C TYR A 56 -29.52 -21.03 22.86
N GLU A 57 -30.28 -21.90 23.51
CA GLU A 57 -31.08 -21.53 24.71
C GLU A 57 -30.32 -21.75 26.04
N GLY A 58 -29.06 -22.17 25.99
CA GLY A 58 -28.24 -22.42 27.18
C GLY A 58 -27.32 -21.25 27.53
N ARG A 59 -27.59 -20.52 28.62
CA ARG A 59 -26.67 -19.59 29.29
C ARG A 59 -25.48 -20.32 29.96
N GLY A 60 -24.65 -21.00 29.16
CA GLY A 60 -23.41 -21.62 29.63
C GLY A 60 -22.21 -20.86 29.07
N GLN A 61 -21.52 -20.09 29.91
CA GLN A 61 -20.18 -19.56 29.60
C GLN A 61 -19.16 -20.71 29.56
N GLY A 62 -19.13 -21.45 28.45
CA GLY A 62 -18.06 -22.40 28.16
C GLY A 62 -16.89 -21.67 27.53
N SER A 63 -15.86 -21.30 28.31
CA SER A 63 -14.61 -20.84 27.73
C SER A 63 -13.91 -22.01 27.02
N ILE A 64 -13.86 -22.01 25.69
CA ILE A 64 -13.07 -22.97 24.93
C ILE A 64 -11.59 -22.62 25.11
N SER A 65 -10.96 -23.14 26.17
CA SER A 65 -9.50 -23.06 26.36
C SER A 65 -8.82 -24.18 25.56
N GLY A 66 -8.94 -24.14 24.24
CA GLY A 66 -8.23 -25.07 23.37
C GLY A 66 -6.81 -24.59 23.10
N ASN A 67 -5.80 -25.32 23.56
CA ASN A 67 -4.43 -25.12 23.06
C ASN A 67 -4.42 -25.47 21.55
N PHE A 68 -4.19 -24.47 20.69
CA PHE A 68 -3.94 -24.69 19.26
C PHE A 68 -2.54 -25.30 19.12
N ASN A 69 -2.45 -26.49 18.52
CA ASN A 69 -1.18 -27.20 18.39
C ASN A 69 -0.44 -26.63 17.20
N GLN A 70 0.45 -25.66 17.41
CA GLN A 70 1.07 -24.98 16.27
C GLN A 70 2.17 -25.82 15.61
N ARG A 71 2.11 -25.93 14.28
CA ARG A 71 3.28 -26.35 13.50
C ARG A 71 4.41 -25.34 13.73
N SER A 72 5.62 -25.85 13.91
CA SER A 72 6.80 -24.99 14.03
C SER A 72 6.96 -24.16 12.75
N ARG A 73 7.25 -22.87 12.88
CA ARG A 73 7.59 -22.02 11.73
C ARG A 73 8.86 -22.53 11.04
N VAL A 74 8.92 -22.40 9.72
CA VAL A 74 10.10 -22.80 8.92
C VAL A 74 10.89 -21.55 8.60
N VAL A 75 12.22 -21.58 8.82
CA VAL A 75 13.12 -20.46 8.50
C VAL A 75 14.13 -20.91 7.46
N ILE A 76 14.14 -20.25 6.30
CA ILE A 76 15.02 -20.54 5.18
C ILE A 76 16.00 -19.36 5.05
N LYS A 77 17.30 -19.60 5.20
CA LYS A 77 18.34 -18.54 5.17
C LYS A 77 19.29 -18.66 3.97
N ASN A 78 19.87 -19.84 3.77
CA ASN A 78 20.98 -20.03 2.82
C ASN A 78 20.56 -20.65 1.49
N ASP A 79 19.28 -21.00 1.36
CA ASP A 79 18.77 -21.74 0.21
C ASP A 79 18.10 -20.83 -0.83
N VAL A 80 17.91 -19.54 -0.51
CA VAL A 80 17.39 -18.57 -1.46
C VAL A 80 18.42 -18.28 -2.55
N VAL A 81 18.09 -18.64 -3.78
CA VAL A 81 18.86 -18.31 -4.99
C VAL A 81 18.42 -16.95 -5.52
N ARG A 82 17.10 -16.72 -5.57
CA ARG A 82 16.52 -15.46 -6.03
C ARG A 82 15.25 -15.17 -5.28
N ALA A 83 15.01 -13.91 -4.94
CA ALA A 83 13.72 -13.45 -4.46
C ALA A 83 13.35 -12.16 -5.19
N ASN A 84 12.14 -12.11 -5.75
CA ASN A 84 11.57 -10.90 -6.34
C ASN A 84 10.28 -10.57 -5.58
N ILE A 85 10.12 -9.35 -5.11
CA ILE A 85 8.91 -8.83 -4.48
C ILE A 85 8.52 -7.59 -5.27
N SER A 86 7.31 -7.53 -5.80
CA SER A 86 6.84 -6.37 -6.56
C SER A 86 5.50 -5.89 -6.03
N LYS A 87 5.35 -4.57 -5.92
CA LYS A 87 4.09 -3.95 -5.51
C LYS A 87 3.89 -2.63 -6.25
N ASN A 88 2.67 -2.38 -6.70
CA ASN A 88 2.27 -1.16 -7.35
C ASN A 88 0.92 -0.70 -6.77
N LYS A 89 0.74 0.61 -6.64
CA LYS A 89 -0.48 1.25 -6.16
C LYS A 89 -1.74 0.93 -6.99
N SER A 90 -1.58 0.55 -8.26
CA SER A 90 -2.69 0.14 -9.13
C SER A 90 -3.32 -1.21 -8.75
N SER A 91 -2.61 -2.02 -7.97
CA SER A 91 -3.08 -3.31 -7.46
C SER A 91 -3.20 -3.26 -5.94
N ASN A 92 -4.23 -3.91 -5.39
CA ASN A 92 -4.34 -4.07 -3.96
C ASN A 92 -3.34 -5.08 -3.40
N ALA A 93 -2.92 -6.05 -4.21
CA ALA A 93 -1.98 -7.09 -3.84
C ALA A 93 -0.68 -6.97 -4.66
N GLY A 94 0.44 -6.96 -3.96
CA GLY A 94 1.75 -7.21 -4.56
C GLY A 94 1.96 -8.69 -4.85
N THR A 95 3.02 -9.03 -5.56
CA THR A 95 3.41 -10.40 -5.87
C THR A 95 4.82 -10.69 -5.37
N PHE A 96 5.10 -11.97 -5.08
CA PHE A 96 6.45 -12.42 -4.81
C PHE A 96 6.75 -13.74 -5.51
N SER A 97 8.03 -13.95 -5.82
CA SER A 97 8.58 -15.19 -6.35
C SER A 97 9.94 -15.47 -5.72
N ILE A 98 10.09 -16.67 -5.16
CA ILE A 98 11.30 -17.13 -4.48
C ILE A 98 11.77 -18.40 -5.16
N ASN A 99 13.00 -18.37 -5.67
CA ASN A 99 13.70 -19.56 -6.15
C ASN A 99 14.62 -20.07 -5.03
N LEU A 100 14.44 -21.33 -4.67
CA LEU A 100 15.22 -22.03 -3.66
C LEU A 100 16.05 -23.13 -4.33
N LYS A 101 17.29 -23.31 -3.90
CA LYS A 101 18.05 -24.51 -4.20
C LYS A 101 17.59 -25.66 -3.29
N LYS A 102 17.95 -26.89 -3.63
CA LYS A 102 17.74 -28.05 -2.74
C LYS A 102 18.42 -27.80 -1.39
N GLY A 103 17.64 -27.71 -0.33
CA GLY A 103 18.14 -27.38 1.01
C GLY A 103 18.76 -28.60 1.71
N LYS A 104 19.54 -28.36 2.76
CA LYS A 104 20.01 -29.42 3.68
C LYS A 104 19.47 -29.14 5.07
N GLN A 105 18.74 -30.09 5.66
CA GLN A 105 18.18 -29.89 6.99
C GLN A 105 19.24 -30.10 8.07
N VAL A 106 19.28 -29.20 9.05
CA VAL A 106 20.02 -29.44 10.28
C VAL A 106 18.99 -29.70 11.38
N ILE A 107 18.71 -30.98 11.66
CA ILE A 107 17.81 -31.37 12.75
C ILE A 107 18.66 -31.61 14.00
N ARG A 108 18.46 -30.78 15.04
CA ARG A 108 18.94 -31.00 16.42
C ARG A 108 20.38 -31.55 16.54
N ASN A 109 21.37 -30.75 16.12
CA ASN A 109 22.80 -31.03 16.30
C ASN A 109 23.33 -32.34 15.68
N GLN A 110 22.48 -33.10 14.96
CA GLN A 110 22.90 -34.20 14.09
C GLN A 110 22.63 -33.76 12.66
N VAL A 111 23.70 -33.55 11.89
CA VAL A 111 23.60 -33.27 10.46
C VAL A 111 23.17 -34.56 9.76
N GLN A 112 21.87 -34.86 9.76
CA GLN A 112 21.32 -35.77 8.76
C GLN A 112 21.41 -35.03 7.42
N LYS A 113 22.20 -35.58 6.50
CA LYS A 113 22.41 -35.06 5.13
C LYS A 113 21.19 -35.30 4.24
N GLU A 114 19.98 -35.33 4.79
CA GLU A 114 18.79 -35.47 3.97
C GLU A 114 18.46 -34.10 3.38
N ASP A 115 18.33 -34.11 2.07
CA ASP A 115 17.95 -32.92 1.32
C ASP A 115 16.49 -32.59 1.66
N ILE A 116 16.19 -31.33 1.95
CA ILE A 116 14.81 -30.89 2.21
C ILE A 116 14.06 -30.86 0.90
N ASP A 117 12.95 -31.60 0.82
CA ASP A 117 11.94 -31.38 -0.20
C ASP A 117 10.99 -30.26 0.22
N TYR A 118 11.09 -29.09 -0.43
CA TYR A 118 10.23 -27.97 -0.09
C TYR A 118 8.76 -28.17 -0.48
N LEU A 119 8.44 -29.14 -1.35
CA LEU A 119 7.06 -29.50 -1.67
C LEU A 119 6.33 -30.09 -0.45
N ASP A 120 7.03 -30.81 0.41
CA ASP A 120 6.45 -31.42 1.62
C ASP A 120 6.38 -30.43 2.79
N VAL A 121 7.12 -29.32 2.70
CA VAL A 121 7.30 -28.37 3.81
C VAL A 121 6.43 -27.13 3.65
N ILE A 122 6.28 -26.63 2.43
CA ILE A 122 5.58 -25.38 2.09
C ILE A 122 4.35 -25.71 1.27
N HIS A 123 3.20 -25.20 1.70
CA HIS A 123 1.92 -25.45 1.05
C HIS A 123 1.26 -24.17 0.56
N PRO A 124 0.48 -24.20 -0.53
CA PRO A 124 -0.45 -23.13 -0.85
C PRO A 124 -1.36 -22.79 0.35
N GLY A 125 -1.52 -21.51 0.64
CA GLY A 125 -2.24 -21.00 1.82
C GLY A 125 -1.36 -20.70 3.03
N ASP A 126 -0.10 -21.16 3.05
CA ASP A 126 0.85 -20.78 4.09
C ASP A 126 1.16 -19.28 4.04
N TRP A 127 1.37 -18.69 5.22
CA TRP A 127 1.79 -17.30 5.32
C TRP A 127 3.31 -17.20 5.26
N VAL A 128 3.82 -16.20 4.56
CA VAL A 128 5.25 -15.97 4.39
C VAL A 128 5.64 -14.55 4.79
N MET A 129 6.76 -14.45 5.49
CA MET A 129 7.49 -13.20 5.69
C MET A 129 8.83 -13.27 4.97
N ILE A 130 9.13 -12.26 4.16
CA ILE A 130 10.37 -12.18 3.39
C ILE A 130 11.20 -11.01 3.92
N TYR A 131 12.45 -11.30 4.26
CA TYR A 131 13.43 -10.35 4.74
C TYR A 131 14.59 -10.28 3.77
N ILE A 132 14.97 -9.07 3.33
CA ILE A 132 16.12 -8.82 2.46
C ILE A 132 16.93 -7.66 3.06
N LYS A 133 18.23 -7.89 3.28
CA LYS A 133 19.14 -6.92 3.90
C LYS A 133 20.42 -6.78 3.09
N LYS A 134 21.01 -5.59 3.03
CA LYS A 134 22.27 -5.34 2.29
C LYS A 134 23.48 -5.95 3.00
N GLY A 135 23.46 -6.03 4.33
CA GLY A 135 24.54 -6.62 5.13
C GLY A 135 24.11 -7.01 6.54
N GLY A 136 24.86 -7.93 7.15
CA GLY A 136 24.63 -8.42 8.51
C GLY A 136 23.52 -9.48 8.63
N GLU A 137 23.32 -9.95 9.87
CA GLU A 137 22.27 -10.92 10.17
C GLU A 137 20.89 -10.24 10.21
N VAL A 138 19.88 -10.98 9.76
CA VAL A 138 18.47 -10.62 9.85
C VAL A 138 17.88 -11.19 11.14
N ASP A 139 17.36 -10.31 11.99
CA ASP A 139 16.49 -10.73 13.08
C ASP A 139 15.07 -10.96 12.56
N VAL A 140 14.72 -12.22 12.36
CA VAL A 140 13.42 -12.66 11.85
C VAL A 140 12.26 -12.45 12.81
N ASN A 141 12.52 -11.99 14.03
CA ASN A 141 11.47 -11.60 14.99
C ASN A 141 11.25 -10.09 15.03
N SER A 142 12.13 -9.31 14.39
CA SER A 142 12.04 -7.87 14.37
C SER A 142 11.22 -7.40 13.17
N LEU A 143 10.14 -6.68 13.46
CA LEU A 143 9.32 -5.98 12.47
C LEU A 143 9.82 -4.56 12.18
N ASN A 144 10.91 -4.13 12.82
CA ASN A 144 11.44 -2.80 12.64
C ASN A 144 11.81 -2.56 11.17
N GLN A 145 11.60 -1.34 10.66
CA GLN A 145 11.95 -1.00 9.27
C GLN A 145 13.38 -1.38 8.88
N ALA A 146 14.34 -1.32 9.81
CA ALA A 146 15.74 -1.65 9.57
C ALA A 146 16.05 -3.16 9.62
N SER A 147 15.08 -4.03 9.95
CA SER A 147 15.28 -5.48 10.02
C SER A 147 15.45 -6.14 8.65
N GLY A 148 15.15 -5.41 7.57
CA GLY A 148 15.10 -5.94 6.22
C GLY A 148 13.74 -6.57 5.86
N PHE A 149 12.72 -6.48 6.71
CA PHE A 149 11.39 -6.99 6.41
C PHE A 149 10.76 -6.27 5.18
N LYS A 150 10.48 -7.02 4.10
CA LYS A 150 10.01 -6.47 2.81
C LYS A 150 8.61 -6.92 2.38
N CYS A 151 8.15 -8.08 2.85
CA CYS A 151 6.87 -8.62 2.41
C CYS A 151 6.24 -9.52 3.48
N LEU A 152 4.95 -9.30 3.72
CA LEU A 152 4.04 -10.28 4.32
C LEU A 152 3.11 -10.75 3.20
N GLY A 153 3.01 -12.06 2.98
CA GLY A 153 2.18 -12.60 1.92
C GLY A 153 1.64 -14.00 2.21
N ILE A 154 0.94 -14.53 1.21
CA ILE A 154 0.34 -15.86 1.21
C ILE A 154 0.89 -16.63 0.00
N VAL A 155 1.40 -17.83 0.27
CA VAL A 155 1.88 -18.75 -0.77
C VAL A 155 0.70 -19.20 -1.63
N LYS A 156 0.82 -19.07 -2.95
CA LYS A 156 -0.20 -19.51 -3.91
C LYS A 156 0.19 -20.80 -4.61
N ASN A 157 1.47 -20.97 -4.89
CA ASN A 157 1.97 -22.12 -5.63
C ASN A 157 3.39 -22.46 -5.19
N VAL A 158 3.67 -23.75 -5.09
CA VAL A 158 4.98 -24.33 -4.82
C VAL A 158 5.20 -25.42 -5.86
N ARG A 159 6.29 -25.32 -6.60
CA ARG A 159 6.67 -26.31 -7.62
C ARG A 159 8.18 -26.46 -7.67
N TYR A 160 8.69 -27.56 -8.21
CA TYR A 160 10.08 -27.60 -8.65
C TYR A 160 10.17 -27.39 -10.16
N VAL A 161 11.34 -26.96 -10.60
CA VAL A 161 11.71 -26.77 -12.00
C VAL A 161 13.10 -27.38 -12.17
N GLU A 162 13.26 -28.22 -13.19
CA GLU A 162 14.58 -28.65 -13.66
C GLU A 162 15.14 -27.55 -14.56
N VAL A 163 16.29 -27.01 -14.17
CA VAL A 163 17.01 -25.98 -14.90
C VAL A 163 18.36 -26.55 -15.28
N ASP A 164 18.80 -26.39 -16.53
CA ASP A 164 20.17 -26.76 -16.88
C ASP A 164 21.14 -25.77 -16.25
N ASP A 165 22.16 -26.29 -15.56
CA ASP A 165 23.26 -25.49 -15.05
C ASP A 165 24.06 -24.94 -16.23
N PRO A 166 24.19 -23.60 -16.37
CA PRO A 166 24.83 -23.01 -17.55
C PRO A 166 26.32 -23.30 -17.64
N GLU A 167 27.00 -23.62 -16.53
CA GLU A 167 28.42 -23.94 -16.51
C GLU A 167 28.69 -25.41 -16.78
N THR A 168 27.87 -26.30 -16.20
CA THR A 168 28.12 -27.75 -16.25
C THR A 168 27.26 -28.50 -17.27
N GLY A 169 26.18 -27.88 -17.76
CA GLY A 169 25.17 -28.51 -18.62
C GLY A 169 24.38 -29.64 -17.94
N LYS A 170 24.55 -29.83 -16.62
CA LYS A 170 23.81 -30.84 -15.86
C LYS A 170 22.48 -30.25 -15.38
N PRO A 171 21.39 -31.03 -15.37
CA PRO A 171 20.14 -30.58 -14.79
C PRO A 171 20.32 -30.37 -13.29
N ARG A 172 19.83 -29.24 -12.79
CA ARG A 172 19.73 -28.92 -11.36
C ARG A 172 18.27 -28.63 -11.01
N LEU A 173 17.85 -29.10 -9.84
CA LEU A 173 16.51 -28.88 -9.33
C LEU A 173 16.45 -27.56 -8.54
N GLU A 174 15.54 -26.68 -8.93
CA GLU A 174 15.14 -25.49 -8.15
C GLU A 174 13.68 -25.62 -7.69
N TYR A 175 13.38 -25.11 -6.51
CA TYR A 175 12.00 -24.94 -6.04
C TYR A 175 11.58 -23.49 -6.26
N VAL A 176 10.40 -23.30 -6.82
CA VAL A 176 9.82 -21.98 -7.08
C VAL A 176 8.57 -21.83 -6.22
N VAL A 177 8.64 -20.91 -5.26
CA VAL A 177 7.53 -20.51 -4.38
C VAL A 177 7.01 -19.17 -4.87
N THR A 178 5.76 -19.12 -5.32
CA THR A 178 5.12 -17.87 -5.75
C THR A 178 3.89 -17.56 -4.91
N GLY A 179 3.61 -16.29 -4.71
CA GLY A 179 2.39 -15.87 -4.05
C GLY A 179 2.11 -14.38 -4.18
N GLU A 180 1.16 -13.95 -3.37
CA GLU A 180 0.69 -12.57 -3.32
C GLU A 180 0.94 -12.01 -1.92
N ASP A 181 1.16 -10.70 -1.81
CA ASP A 181 1.26 -10.06 -0.50
C ASP A 181 -0.09 -10.08 0.24
N PHE A 182 -0.11 -9.61 1.49
CA PHE A 182 -1.29 -9.63 2.34
C PHE A 182 -2.51 -8.89 1.74
N GLY A 183 -2.30 -8.04 0.74
CA GLY A 183 -3.37 -7.39 0.00
C GLY A 183 -4.33 -8.36 -0.67
N SER A 184 -3.91 -9.61 -0.92
CA SER A 184 -4.77 -10.66 -1.47
C SER A 184 -5.92 -11.05 -0.55
N VAL A 185 -5.84 -10.76 0.76
CA VAL A 185 -6.96 -10.97 1.70
C VAL A 185 -8.21 -10.20 1.27
N PHE A 186 -8.03 -9.04 0.63
CA PHE A 186 -9.13 -8.22 0.12
C PHE A 186 -9.70 -8.72 -1.22
N ASN A 187 -9.10 -9.74 -1.84
CA ASN A 187 -9.63 -10.40 -3.04
C ASN A 187 -10.67 -11.47 -2.72
N MET A 188 -11.03 -11.66 -1.44
CA MET A 188 -12.12 -12.53 -1.05
C MET A 188 -13.42 -12.07 -1.70
N ASP A 189 -14.03 -12.98 -2.46
CA ASP A 189 -15.34 -12.76 -3.06
C ASP A 189 -16.41 -12.74 -1.97
N VAL A 190 -17.18 -11.66 -1.97
CA VAL A 190 -18.34 -11.51 -1.11
C VAL A 190 -19.56 -11.88 -1.93
N PHE A 191 -20.40 -12.75 -1.38
CA PHE A 191 -21.76 -12.92 -1.84
C PHE A 191 -22.71 -12.38 -0.77
N PHE A 192 -23.46 -11.34 -1.13
CA PHE A 192 -24.54 -10.82 -0.31
C PHE A 192 -25.84 -10.98 -1.08
N ASN A 193 -26.74 -11.82 -0.58
CA ASN A 193 -28.06 -11.97 -1.17
C ASN A 193 -28.91 -10.73 -0.80
N PRO A 194 -29.21 -9.83 -1.76
CA PRO A 194 -29.96 -8.60 -1.48
C PRO A 194 -31.43 -8.87 -1.12
N LEU A 195 -31.91 -10.11 -1.30
CA LEU A 195 -33.25 -10.56 -0.93
C LEU A 195 -33.31 -11.11 0.50
N LEU A 196 -32.18 -11.34 1.17
CA LEU A 196 -32.20 -11.57 2.61
C LEU A 196 -32.76 -10.32 3.28
N ASN A 197 -33.74 -10.52 4.16
CA ASN A 197 -34.56 -9.48 4.78
C ASN A 197 -33.71 -8.23 5.15
N GLN A 198 -34.21 -7.03 4.87
CA GLN A 198 -33.57 -5.77 5.26
C GLN A 198 -33.19 -5.77 6.75
N ASP A 199 -33.95 -6.46 7.60
CA ASP A 199 -33.62 -6.66 9.01
C ASP A 199 -32.33 -7.44 9.21
N ALA A 200 -32.05 -8.48 8.40
CA ALA A 200 -30.79 -9.22 8.44
C ALA A 200 -29.64 -8.36 7.90
N ALA A 201 -29.86 -7.62 6.81
CA ALA A 201 -28.87 -6.68 6.27
C ALA A 201 -28.53 -5.56 7.25
N GLN A 202 -29.54 -5.00 7.93
CA GLN A 202 -29.41 -4.03 9.00
C GLN A 202 -28.72 -4.68 10.20
N LEU A 203 -29.11 -5.86 10.65
CA LEU A 203 -28.46 -6.57 11.75
C LEU A 203 -26.96 -6.81 11.46
N LEU A 204 -26.63 -7.21 10.23
CA LEU A 204 -25.28 -7.52 9.75
C LEU A 204 -24.40 -6.27 9.63
N LEU A 205 -24.90 -5.20 8.99
CA LEU A 205 -24.15 -3.96 8.78
C LEU A 205 -24.16 -3.05 10.03
N GLY A 206 -24.81 -3.51 11.11
CA GLY A 206 -25.24 -2.73 12.27
C GLY A 206 -26.61 -2.10 11.98
N ALA A 207 -27.56 -2.25 12.91
CA ALA A 207 -29.00 -1.93 12.76
C ALA A 207 -29.32 -0.46 12.40
N LYS A 208 -28.26 0.30 12.15
CA LYS A 208 -28.14 1.72 11.92
C LYS A 208 -27.28 2.06 10.70
N PHE A 209 -26.59 1.16 10.01
CA PHE A 209 -25.73 1.61 8.89
C PHE A 209 -26.52 2.08 7.66
N LEU A 210 -27.50 1.28 7.25
CA LEU A 210 -28.43 1.65 6.17
C LEU A 210 -29.50 2.62 6.70
N THR A 211 -29.96 2.41 7.93
CA THR A 211 -30.95 3.24 8.63
C THR A 211 -30.41 4.64 8.95
N ASP A 212 -29.21 4.81 9.50
CA ASP A 212 -28.55 6.13 9.67
C ASP A 212 -28.25 6.77 8.30
N SER A 213 -27.93 5.99 7.25
CA SER A 213 -27.83 6.53 5.89
C SER A 213 -29.16 7.10 5.41
N LEU A 214 -30.29 6.52 5.82
CA LEU A 214 -31.64 6.95 5.47
C LEU A 214 -32.19 8.03 6.43
N ASP A 215 -31.84 8.00 7.71
CA ASP A 215 -32.30 8.93 8.73
C ASP A 215 -31.52 10.25 8.65
N SER A 216 -30.24 10.20 8.24
CA SER A 216 -29.50 11.39 7.80
C SER A 216 -30.11 12.07 6.56
N VAL A 217 -30.82 11.32 5.70
CA VAL A 217 -31.61 11.89 4.59
C VAL A 217 -32.91 12.52 5.09
N LYS A 218 -33.53 11.96 6.15
CA LYS A 218 -34.82 12.44 6.70
C LYS A 218 -34.70 13.66 7.61
N GLY A 219 -33.49 14.07 8.00
CA GLY A 219 -33.24 15.33 8.70
C GLY A 219 -33.84 15.43 10.11
N THR A 220 -34.27 14.31 10.70
CA THR A 220 -34.90 14.27 12.03
C THR A 220 -33.89 14.37 13.16
N ASP A 221 -32.68 13.86 12.95
CA ASP A 221 -31.52 14.20 13.78
C ASP A 221 -30.65 15.16 12.98
N ARG A 222 -30.51 16.40 13.45
CA ARG A 222 -29.54 17.33 12.88
C ARG A 222 -28.18 16.61 12.94
N PRO A 223 -27.54 16.29 11.80
CA PRO A 223 -26.19 15.76 11.84
C PRO A 223 -25.38 16.75 12.67
N SER A 224 -24.60 16.24 13.61
CA SER A 224 -23.60 17.06 14.29
C SER A 224 -22.92 17.93 13.22
N PRO A 225 -22.76 19.25 13.44
CA PRO A 225 -22.06 20.13 12.50
C PRO A 225 -20.69 19.57 12.06
N GLU A 226 -20.12 18.66 12.85
CA GLU A 226 -18.87 17.97 12.58
C GLU A 226 -18.99 16.78 11.60
N THR A 227 -20.15 16.10 11.54
CA THR A 227 -20.35 14.91 10.69
C THR A 227 -21.05 15.19 9.37
N GLY A 228 -21.62 16.38 9.17
CA GLY A 228 -22.03 16.88 7.87
C GLY A 228 -22.91 15.92 7.06
N GLY A 229 -24.11 15.62 7.54
CA GLY A 229 -25.20 14.99 6.76
C GLY A 229 -24.81 13.92 5.74
N GLY A 230 -24.15 12.84 6.17
CA GLY A 230 -23.83 11.70 5.31
C GLY A 230 -22.57 10.96 5.76
N PHE A 231 -22.20 9.91 5.01
CA PHE A 231 -20.99 9.15 5.31
C PHE A 231 -19.81 9.62 4.46
N THR A 232 -18.71 9.98 5.12
CA THR A 232 -17.44 10.27 4.44
C THR A 232 -16.80 8.99 3.91
N PRO A 233 -15.97 9.07 2.85
CA PRO A 233 -15.30 7.88 2.29
C PRO A 233 -14.57 7.05 3.35
N ASP A 234 -13.81 7.69 4.25
CA ASP A 234 -13.04 7.01 5.29
C ASP A 234 -13.91 6.28 6.32
N SER A 235 -15.06 6.86 6.70
CA SER A 235 -16.01 6.19 7.59
C SER A 235 -16.59 4.93 6.94
N ILE A 236 -16.87 4.98 5.64
CA ILE A 236 -17.44 3.83 4.90
C ILE A 236 -16.41 2.71 4.83
N ILE A 237 -15.18 3.01 4.43
CA ILE A 237 -14.13 2.00 4.30
C ILE A 237 -13.79 1.36 5.65
N LYS A 238 -13.70 2.12 6.75
CA LYS A 238 -13.48 1.56 8.10
C LYS A 238 -14.58 0.57 8.50
N LYS A 239 -15.85 0.93 8.23
CA LYS A 239 -16.99 0.05 8.51
C LYS A 239 -16.96 -1.21 7.64
N MET A 240 -16.62 -1.09 6.35
CA MET A 240 -16.47 -2.25 5.44
C MET A 240 -15.37 -3.22 5.88
N ILE A 241 -14.20 -2.71 6.29
CA ILE A 241 -13.11 -3.56 6.79
C ILE A 241 -13.54 -4.29 8.07
N GLY A 242 -14.17 -3.56 8.99
CA GLY A 242 -14.70 -4.16 10.22
C GLY A 242 -15.74 -5.24 9.94
N PHE A 243 -16.63 -5.00 8.98
CA PHE A 243 -17.68 -5.94 8.60
C PHE A 243 -17.16 -7.21 7.91
N TYR A 244 -16.30 -7.06 6.89
CA TYR A 244 -15.87 -8.19 6.05
C TYR A 244 -14.69 -8.97 6.62
N LEU A 245 -13.81 -8.33 7.39
CA LEU A 245 -12.59 -8.97 7.90
C LEU A 245 -12.57 -9.11 9.42
N GLY A 246 -13.45 -8.38 10.11
CA GLY A 246 -13.37 -8.21 11.55
C GLY A 246 -13.97 -9.32 12.39
N GLY A 247 -15.04 -9.95 11.90
CA GLY A 247 -16.03 -10.56 12.79
C GLY A 247 -16.61 -9.51 13.76
N SER A 248 -17.60 -9.86 14.57
CA SER A 248 -18.07 -8.99 15.65
C SER A 248 -16.87 -8.62 16.54
N ARG A 249 -16.42 -7.35 16.51
CA ARG A 249 -15.27 -6.87 17.28
C ARG A 249 -15.68 -6.66 18.74
N GLY A 250 -15.92 -7.75 19.48
CA GLY A 250 -16.06 -7.74 20.94
C GLY A 250 -17.14 -6.80 21.48
N ASP A 251 -18.12 -6.44 20.67
CA ASP A 251 -19.35 -5.86 21.18
C ASP A 251 -20.15 -7.06 21.69
N SER A 252 -20.20 -7.22 23.01
CA SER A 252 -20.77 -8.43 23.66
C SER A 252 -22.22 -8.71 23.25
N ASN A 253 -22.89 -7.72 22.66
CA ASN A 253 -24.23 -7.86 22.09
C ASN A 253 -24.23 -8.48 20.67
N LEU A 254 -23.19 -8.23 19.86
CA LEU A 254 -23.01 -8.80 18.52
C LEU A 254 -22.32 -10.18 18.56
N ASP A 255 -21.61 -10.54 19.64
CA ASP A 255 -21.02 -11.88 19.82
C ASP A 255 -22.08 -13.00 19.88
N SER A 256 -23.34 -12.67 20.21
CA SER A 256 -24.48 -13.60 20.19
C SER A 256 -24.98 -13.92 18.78
N LEU A 257 -24.64 -13.07 17.82
CA LEU A 257 -25.00 -13.22 16.42
C LEU A 257 -23.76 -13.80 15.76
N ASN A 258 -23.73 -15.12 15.63
CA ASN A 258 -22.77 -15.89 14.84
C ASN A 258 -22.78 -15.41 13.39
N ILE A 259 -22.29 -14.20 13.15
CA ILE A 259 -22.08 -13.65 11.82
C ILE A 259 -20.80 -14.34 11.36
N THR A 260 -20.97 -15.54 10.83
CA THR A 260 -19.96 -16.37 10.15
C THR A 260 -19.54 -15.73 8.81
N ASN A 261 -19.53 -14.40 8.73
CA ASN A 261 -18.86 -13.72 7.63
C ASN A 261 -17.40 -14.16 7.67
N GLN A 262 -16.93 -14.62 6.51
CA GLN A 262 -15.66 -15.31 6.32
C GLN A 262 -14.50 -14.54 6.95
N THR A 263 -14.18 -14.89 8.19
CA THR A 263 -13.09 -14.26 8.92
C THR A 263 -11.79 -14.84 8.39
N TRP A 264 -10.93 -13.99 7.83
CA TRP A 264 -9.59 -14.41 7.44
C TRP A 264 -8.75 -14.60 8.69
N TYR A 265 -8.59 -15.85 9.13
CA TYR A 265 -7.71 -16.16 10.25
C TYR A 265 -6.23 -16.11 9.83
N VAL A 266 -5.35 -15.89 10.80
CA VAL A 266 -3.89 -15.97 10.64
C VAL A 266 -3.28 -16.96 11.63
N PRO A 267 -2.19 -17.65 11.28
CA PRO A 267 -1.50 -18.54 12.22
C PRO A 267 -1.17 -17.79 13.51
N PRO A 268 -1.41 -18.33 14.72
CA PRO A 268 -1.31 -17.49 15.90
C PRO A 268 0.14 -17.06 16.20
N LEU A 269 1.17 -17.80 15.78
CA LEU A 269 2.57 -17.31 15.80
C LEU A 269 2.78 -16.04 14.97
N LEU A 270 2.09 -15.94 13.83
CA LEU A 270 2.11 -14.73 13.01
C LEU A 270 1.43 -13.59 13.77
N GLY A 271 0.25 -13.86 14.34
CA GLY A 271 -0.45 -12.93 15.23
C GLY A 271 0.43 -12.41 16.37
N GLN A 272 1.16 -13.29 17.07
CA GLN A 272 2.11 -12.93 18.14
C GLN A 272 3.28 -12.08 17.63
N THR A 273 3.79 -12.38 16.42
CA THR A 273 4.87 -11.60 15.79
C THR A 273 4.42 -10.15 15.61
N PHE A 274 3.15 -9.93 15.24
CA PHE A 274 2.51 -8.62 15.20
C PHE A 274 1.91 -8.19 16.56
N GLY A 275 2.33 -8.74 17.69
CA GLY A 275 1.91 -8.29 19.02
C GLY A 275 0.40 -8.43 19.30
N SER A 276 -0.33 -9.23 18.53
CA SER A 276 -1.73 -9.52 18.81
C SER A 276 -1.83 -10.29 20.13
N ARG A 277 -2.65 -9.78 21.06
CA ARG A 277 -2.88 -10.43 22.35
C ARG A 277 -3.85 -11.59 22.17
N ILE A 278 -3.30 -12.79 21.90
CA ILE A 278 -4.08 -14.03 21.71
C ILE A 278 -4.94 -14.39 22.91
N ARG A 279 -4.51 -14.01 24.13
CA ARG A 279 -4.93 -14.66 25.38
C ARG A 279 -6.45 -14.65 25.66
N ASN A 280 -7.24 -13.85 24.95
CA ASN A 280 -8.66 -13.66 25.24
C ASN A 280 -9.62 -13.98 24.08
N LYS A 281 -9.15 -14.50 22.94
CA LYS A 281 -10.05 -14.81 21.80
C LYS A 281 -10.30 -16.30 21.66
N SER A 282 -11.55 -16.72 21.85
CA SER A 282 -12.00 -18.10 21.64
C SER A 282 -11.89 -18.57 20.19
N GLN A 283 -11.99 -17.64 19.23
CA GLN A 283 -12.03 -17.93 17.79
C GLN A 283 -10.64 -17.82 17.10
N GLY A 284 -9.55 -17.63 17.84
CA GLY A 284 -8.22 -17.45 17.25
C GLY A 284 -7.91 -16.00 16.85
N VAL A 285 -6.85 -15.80 16.05
CA VAL A 285 -6.41 -14.46 15.59
C VAL A 285 -6.88 -14.23 14.17
N SER A 286 -7.65 -13.17 13.95
CA SER A 286 -8.05 -12.76 12.61
C SER A 286 -7.05 -11.78 11.99
N PHE A 287 -7.08 -11.64 10.67
CA PHE A 287 -6.22 -10.72 9.95
C PHE A 287 -6.46 -9.27 10.37
N VAL A 288 -7.69 -8.91 10.75
CA VAL A 288 -8.01 -7.56 11.27
C VAL A 288 -7.27 -7.22 12.57
N ASP A 289 -6.79 -8.22 13.30
CA ASP A 289 -6.06 -8.01 14.56
C ASP A 289 -4.63 -7.54 14.32
N ILE A 290 -4.08 -7.84 13.15
CA ILE A 290 -2.75 -7.38 12.74
C ILE A 290 -2.82 -6.20 11.76
N LEU A 291 -3.98 -5.99 11.12
CA LEU A 291 -4.24 -4.90 10.18
C LEU A 291 -4.44 -3.54 10.89
N LYS A 292 -3.72 -2.53 10.41
CA LYS A 292 -3.89 -1.14 10.84
C LYS A 292 -4.82 -0.37 9.89
N THR A 293 -5.73 0.40 10.49
CA THR A 293 -6.74 1.25 9.80
C THR A 293 -6.63 2.72 10.19
N ASP A 294 -5.57 3.09 10.91
CA ASP A 294 -5.23 4.46 11.31
C ASP A 294 -4.87 5.35 10.11
N ARG A 295 -4.49 4.74 8.97
CA ARG A 295 -4.16 5.40 7.69
C ARG A 295 -5.35 5.55 6.75
N ILE A 296 -6.57 5.54 7.29
CA ILE A 296 -7.80 5.77 6.53
C ILE A 296 -8.36 7.15 6.95
N GLY A 297 -8.16 8.14 6.08
CA GLY A 297 -8.64 9.51 6.26
C GLY A 297 -7.77 10.56 5.56
N LEU A 298 -8.03 11.83 5.82
CA LEU A 298 -7.18 12.93 5.39
C LEU A 298 -5.92 12.98 6.25
N HIS A 299 -4.77 12.67 5.66
CA HIS A 299 -3.51 12.54 6.40
C HIS A 299 -2.92 13.90 6.76
N SER A 300 -2.50 14.03 8.02
CA SER A 300 -1.67 15.15 8.47
C SER A 300 -0.28 14.64 8.87
N TYR A 301 0.75 15.39 8.47
CA TYR A 301 2.13 15.11 8.84
C TYR A 301 2.76 16.33 9.51
N ASN A 302 3.73 16.07 10.39
CA ASN A 302 4.60 17.09 10.95
C ASN A 302 5.66 17.52 9.92
N ARG A 303 6.37 18.63 10.17
CA ARG A 303 7.43 19.12 9.27
C ARG A 303 8.58 18.12 9.07
N ASN A 304 8.80 17.22 10.03
CA ASN A 304 9.78 16.13 9.94
C ASN A 304 9.25 14.89 9.20
N GLY A 305 8.04 14.93 8.64
CA GLY A 305 7.40 13.82 7.95
C GLY A 305 6.75 12.79 8.87
N SER A 306 6.77 12.98 10.20
CA SER A 306 6.09 12.05 11.12
C SER A 306 4.58 12.19 10.99
N PHE A 307 3.87 11.07 11.06
CA PHE A 307 2.42 11.08 10.98
C PHE A 307 1.80 11.70 12.24
N ARG A 308 0.80 12.57 12.05
CA ARG A 308 0.08 13.23 13.15
C ARG A 308 -1.31 12.63 13.39
N GLY A 309 -1.83 11.91 12.41
CA GLY A 309 -3.17 11.32 12.46
C GLY A 309 -3.99 11.62 11.20
N THR A 310 -5.28 11.31 11.28
CA THR A 310 -6.25 11.51 10.19
C THR A 310 -7.38 12.43 10.60
N LYS A 311 -7.92 13.14 9.62
CA LYS A 311 -9.22 13.80 9.68
C LYS A 311 -10.20 13.14 8.71
N PRO A 312 -11.51 13.40 8.79
CA PRO A 312 -12.44 12.88 7.79
C PRO A 312 -12.10 13.37 6.39
N LEU A 313 -12.27 12.51 5.39
CA LEU A 313 -12.08 12.89 3.98
C LEU A 313 -13.20 13.84 3.53
N PRO A 314 -12.92 14.73 2.55
CA PRO A 314 -13.91 15.64 2.01
C PRO A 314 -14.96 14.88 1.20
N GLY A 315 -16.19 15.37 1.26
CA GLY A 315 -17.33 14.75 0.61
C GLY A 315 -18.07 13.77 1.52
N ALA A 316 -19.36 13.62 1.24
CA ALA A 316 -20.26 12.72 1.94
C ALA A 316 -21.27 12.17 0.94
N THR A 317 -21.68 10.92 1.15
CA THR A 317 -22.69 10.25 0.33
C THR A 317 -23.68 9.54 1.22
N PHE A 318 -24.86 9.28 0.66
CA PHE A 318 -25.81 8.33 1.23
C PHE A 318 -25.60 6.98 0.56
N ILE A 319 -25.52 5.91 1.36
CA ILE A 319 -25.41 4.55 0.83
C ILE A 319 -26.83 4.00 0.72
N LYS A 320 -27.31 3.85 -0.52
CA LYS A 320 -28.64 3.28 -0.79
C LYS A 320 -28.61 1.75 -0.78
N ALA A 321 -27.53 1.17 -1.29
CA ALA A 321 -27.32 -0.26 -1.35
C ALA A 321 -25.80 -0.55 -1.40
N LEU A 322 -25.41 -1.71 -0.90
CA LEU A 322 -24.09 -2.27 -1.15
C LEU A 322 -24.12 -3.15 -2.41
N PRO A 323 -23.01 -3.27 -3.16
CA PRO A 323 -22.91 -4.28 -4.20
C PRO A 323 -23.19 -5.68 -3.63
N SER A 324 -23.99 -6.47 -4.33
CA SER A 324 -24.36 -7.83 -3.91
C SER A 324 -23.27 -8.87 -4.18
N SER A 325 -22.29 -8.53 -5.03
CA SER A 325 -21.20 -9.41 -5.40
C SER A 325 -19.91 -8.63 -5.69
N GLY A 326 -18.81 -9.36 -5.72
CA GLY A 326 -17.46 -8.84 -5.99
C GLY A 326 -16.56 -9.00 -4.78
N SER A 327 -15.27 -8.72 -4.96
CA SER A 327 -14.32 -8.81 -3.86
C SER A 327 -14.50 -7.67 -2.85
N VAL A 328 -14.07 -7.89 -1.60
CA VAL A 328 -14.02 -6.82 -0.58
C VAL A 328 -13.31 -5.57 -1.12
N TRP A 329 -12.21 -5.76 -1.86
CA TRP A 329 -11.48 -4.65 -2.49
C TRP A 329 -12.31 -3.91 -3.54
N GLN A 330 -13.03 -4.63 -4.40
CA GLN A 330 -13.89 -4.01 -5.42
C GLN A 330 -14.99 -3.17 -4.76
N ILE A 331 -15.65 -3.72 -3.73
CA ILE A 331 -16.68 -3.00 -2.97
C ILE A 331 -16.11 -1.73 -2.35
N MET A 332 -14.98 -1.83 -1.64
CA MET A 332 -14.31 -0.65 -1.07
C MET A 332 -13.89 0.35 -2.17
N SER A 333 -13.41 -0.13 -3.31
CA SER A 333 -12.96 0.71 -4.42
C SER A 333 -14.10 1.51 -5.06
N THR A 334 -15.33 0.97 -5.09
CA THR A 334 -16.52 1.73 -5.52
C THR A 334 -16.88 2.84 -4.55
N MET A 335 -16.55 2.67 -3.26
CA MET A 335 -16.87 3.62 -2.19
C MET A 335 -15.73 4.60 -1.87
N GLN A 336 -14.53 4.49 -2.47
CA GLN A 336 -13.39 5.31 -2.02
C GLN A 336 -13.45 6.81 -2.41
N ASN A 337 -14.36 7.23 -3.31
CA ASN A 337 -14.29 8.50 -4.05
C ASN A 337 -13.02 8.63 -4.92
N SER A 338 -12.92 7.79 -5.94
CA SER A 338 -11.71 7.64 -6.77
C SER A 338 -11.25 8.88 -7.53
N ILE A 339 -12.10 9.92 -7.66
CA ILE A 339 -11.69 11.17 -8.29
C ILE A 339 -10.81 12.04 -7.38
N ALA A 340 -10.87 11.83 -6.07
CA ALA A 340 -10.20 12.70 -5.09
C ALA A 340 -9.29 11.93 -4.13
N ASN A 341 -9.54 10.64 -3.97
CA ASN A 341 -8.84 9.80 -3.02
C ASN A 341 -8.14 8.65 -3.74
N GLU A 342 -7.08 8.18 -3.11
CA GLU A 342 -6.36 6.96 -3.46
C GLU A 342 -6.48 5.95 -2.33
N MET A 343 -6.60 4.68 -2.69
CA MET A 343 -6.63 3.56 -1.76
C MET A 343 -5.64 2.49 -2.21
N PHE A 344 -4.82 2.00 -1.29
CA PHE A 344 -3.87 0.91 -1.53
C PHE A 344 -3.56 0.19 -0.21
N THR A 345 -2.92 -0.97 -0.29
CA THR A 345 -2.40 -1.66 0.90
C THR A 345 -0.89 -1.46 0.99
N GLU A 346 -0.31 -1.39 2.19
CA GLU A 346 1.15 -1.26 2.37
C GLU A 346 1.59 -1.73 3.77
N LEU A 347 2.84 -2.16 3.91
CA LEU A 347 3.52 -2.28 5.20
C LEU A 347 3.93 -0.89 5.68
N VAL A 348 3.14 -0.30 6.59
CA VAL A 348 3.37 1.04 7.13
C VAL A 348 4.03 0.95 8.50
N ALA A 349 5.00 1.80 8.76
CA ALA A 349 5.60 1.87 10.09
C ALA A 349 4.65 2.53 11.08
N ASP A 350 4.48 1.90 12.24
CA ASP A 350 3.88 2.51 13.41
C ASP A 350 4.86 3.48 14.10
N GLU A 351 4.42 4.05 15.22
CA GLU A 351 5.19 5.02 16.00
C GLU A 351 6.50 4.44 16.55
N ASP A 352 6.55 3.12 16.74
CA ASP A 352 7.74 2.38 17.19
C ASP A 352 8.68 2.00 16.03
N GLY A 353 8.32 2.37 14.80
CA GLY A 353 9.05 2.01 13.59
C GLY A 353 8.85 0.56 13.15
N ASN A 354 7.87 -0.16 13.71
CA ASN A 354 7.53 -1.52 13.29
C ASN A 354 6.58 -1.48 12.09
N LEU A 355 6.87 -2.27 11.08
CA LEU A 355 6.05 -2.39 9.88
C LEU A 355 4.80 -3.22 10.17
N ARG A 356 3.65 -2.67 9.79
CA ARG A 356 2.32 -3.25 9.99
C ARG A 356 1.55 -3.32 8.67
N PRO A 357 0.86 -4.43 8.37
CA PRO A 357 -0.06 -4.44 7.24
C PRO A 357 -1.13 -3.38 7.47
N SER A 358 -1.33 -2.51 6.49
CA SER A 358 -2.22 -1.37 6.60
C SER A 358 -3.04 -1.17 5.33
N VAL A 359 -4.28 -0.71 5.48
CA VAL A 359 -5.02 -0.08 4.37
C VAL A 359 -4.79 1.41 4.46
N VAL A 360 -4.29 1.99 3.37
CA VAL A 360 -4.14 3.44 3.23
C VAL A 360 -5.27 3.93 2.35
N LEU A 361 -6.06 4.87 2.87
CA LEU A 361 -7.03 5.65 2.10
C LEU A 361 -6.82 7.12 2.45
N ARG A 362 -6.50 7.94 1.45
CA ARG A 362 -6.26 9.37 1.66
C ARG A 362 -6.60 10.19 0.42
N GLN A 363 -6.70 11.51 0.57
CA GLN A 363 -6.73 12.42 -0.57
C GLN A 363 -5.44 12.28 -1.37
N VAL A 364 -5.55 12.24 -2.71
CA VAL A 364 -4.38 12.21 -3.60
C VAL A 364 -3.47 13.39 -3.27
N PRO A 365 -2.19 13.15 -2.94
CA PRO A 365 -1.34 14.16 -2.30
C PRO A 365 -0.63 15.06 -3.32
N PHE A 366 -1.26 15.40 -4.45
CA PHE A 366 -0.60 16.15 -5.53
C PHE A 366 -0.89 17.66 -5.49
N SER A 367 -1.42 18.13 -4.37
CA SER A 367 -1.62 19.56 -4.15
C SER A 367 -0.29 20.25 -3.81
N ASN A 368 -0.10 21.46 -4.33
CA ASN A 368 1.04 22.33 -3.98
C ASN A 368 0.67 23.27 -2.84
N ARG A 369 1.63 23.61 -1.97
CA ARG A 369 1.37 24.58 -0.90
C ARG A 369 1.15 25.99 -1.45
N PRO A 370 0.39 26.85 -0.75
CA PRO A 370 0.38 28.28 -1.06
C PRO A 370 1.81 28.85 -1.06
N GLY A 371 2.19 29.53 -2.15
CA GLY A 371 3.54 30.08 -2.34
C GLY A 371 4.54 29.14 -3.03
N GLU A 372 4.23 27.84 -3.17
CA GLU A 372 4.94 26.96 -4.09
C GLU A 372 4.46 27.20 -5.53
N THR A 373 5.24 26.78 -6.54
CA THR A 373 4.98 27.06 -7.95
C THR A 373 3.55 26.70 -8.35
N ASN A 374 2.73 27.74 -8.40
CA ASN A 374 1.34 27.64 -8.75
C ASN A 374 1.23 28.00 -10.23
N VAL A 375 0.73 27.06 -11.04
CA VAL A 375 0.46 27.21 -12.49
C VAL A 375 -0.33 28.48 -12.81
N PHE A 376 -1.18 28.85 -11.86
CA PHE A 376 -2.04 30.01 -11.88
C PHE A 376 -1.79 30.70 -10.55
N SER A 377 -1.52 32.01 -10.55
CA SER A 377 -1.67 32.78 -9.31
C SER A 377 -3.08 32.57 -8.78
N THR A 378 -3.31 32.75 -7.47
CA THR A 378 -4.68 32.67 -6.92
C THR A 378 -5.64 33.62 -7.66
N ALA A 379 -5.13 34.70 -8.28
CA ALA A 379 -5.91 35.59 -9.13
C ALA A 379 -6.14 35.07 -10.57
N ASP A 380 -5.24 34.27 -11.14
CA ASP A 380 -5.43 33.64 -12.46
C ASP A 380 -6.31 32.38 -12.37
N ARG A 381 -6.23 31.70 -11.23
CA ARG A 381 -6.97 30.46 -10.93
C ARG A 381 -8.45 30.74 -10.64
N TYR A 382 -8.73 31.98 -10.23
CA TYR A 382 -10.03 32.46 -9.87
C TYR A 382 -10.21 33.88 -10.42
N ASN A 383 -11.13 34.07 -11.37
CA ASN A 383 -11.74 35.40 -11.52
C ASN A 383 -12.14 35.83 -10.10
N SER A 384 -11.59 36.93 -9.57
CA SER A 384 -11.46 37.18 -8.12
C SER A 384 -12.75 37.05 -7.30
N ASN A 385 -13.90 37.14 -7.97
CA ASN A 385 -15.24 36.89 -7.43
C ASN A 385 -15.51 35.39 -7.12
N ASN A 386 -14.98 34.46 -7.91
CA ASN A 386 -15.17 33.00 -7.79
C ASN A 386 -14.24 32.34 -6.76
N ALA A 387 -13.16 33.02 -6.33
CA ALA A 387 -12.22 32.53 -5.31
C ALA A 387 -12.87 32.38 -3.94
N LYS A 388 -13.81 33.29 -3.63
CA LYS A 388 -14.50 33.35 -2.34
C LYS A 388 -15.45 32.18 -2.10
N GLU A 389 -15.77 31.40 -3.13
CA GLU A 389 -16.75 30.32 -3.04
C GLU A 389 -16.16 28.95 -2.69
N VAL A 390 -14.84 28.76 -2.83
CA VAL A 390 -14.19 27.53 -2.38
C VAL A 390 -13.76 27.76 -0.93
N PRO A 391 -14.26 26.99 0.04
CA PRO A 391 -13.91 27.23 1.43
C PRO A 391 -12.40 27.02 1.64
N GLU A 392 -11.69 28.07 2.03
CA GLU A 392 -10.25 28.02 2.39
C GLU A 392 -9.96 27.01 3.52
N SER A 393 -11.01 26.62 4.26
CA SER A 393 -10.95 25.73 5.41
C SER A 393 -10.63 24.27 5.07
N PHE A 394 -10.73 23.83 3.81
CA PHE A 394 -10.46 22.43 3.48
C PHE A 394 -8.95 22.17 3.38
N GLN A 395 -8.48 21.36 4.34
CA GLN A 395 -7.11 20.89 4.37
C GLN A 395 -6.84 20.00 3.16
N LYS A 396 -5.76 20.32 2.44
CA LYS A 396 -5.24 19.50 1.35
C LYS A 396 -4.09 18.65 1.86
N THR A 397 -3.93 17.44 1.30
CA THR A 397 -2.68 16.69 1.45
C THR A 397 -1.69 17.23 0.43
N TYR A 398 -0.57 17.75 0.91
CA TYR A 398 0.48 18.29 0.06
C TYR A 398 1.56 17.24 -0.23
N LEU A 399 2.07 17.23 -1.47
CA LEU A 399 3.10 16.26 -1.88
C LEU A 399 4.32 16.35 -0.98
N VAL A 400 4.75 17.57 -0.68
CA VAL A 400 5.94 17.86 0.12
C VAL A 400 5.81 17.42 1.59
N ASP A 401 4.59 17.16 2.06
CA ASP A 401 4.33 16.79 3.47
C ASP A 401 4.38 15.30 3.71
N LEU A 402 4.39 14.49 2.65
CA LEU A 402 4.52 13.05 2.78
C LEU A 402 5.91 12.68 3.32
N PRO A 403 6.01 11.56 4.06
CA PRO A 403 7.29 11.01 4.48
C PRO A 403 8.21 10.77 3.28
N ARG A 404 9.52 10.91 3.48
CA ARG A 404 10.51 10.87 2.41
C ARG A 404 11.60 9.84 2.69
N HIS A 405 11.89 9.00 1.72
CA HIS A 405 13.09 8.17 1.70
C HIS A 405 14.21 8.98 1.04
N SER A 406 15.25 9.31 1.82
CA SER A 406 16.39 10.07 1.30
C SER A 406 17.48 9.14 0.77
N ILE A 407 17.93 9.40 -0.44
CA ILE A 407 19.08 8.75 -1.08
C ILE A 407 20.04 9.80 -1.63
N VAL A 408 21.24 9.37 -2.04
CA VAL A 408 22.20 10.18 -2.80
C VAL A 408 22.28 9.67 -4.23
N SER A 409 22.72 10.51 -5.18
CA SER A 409 22.81 10.12 -6.59
C SER A 409 23.74 8.92 -6.83
N SER A 410 24.75 8.71 -5.98
CA SER A 410 25.65 7.55 -6.05
C SER A 410 24.99 6.22 -5.68
N ASP A 411 23.81 6.23 -5.03
CA ASP A 411 23.04 5.00 -4.76
C ASP A 411 22.31 4.48 -6.02
N ILE A 412 22.22 5.31 -7.06
CA ILE A 412 21.42 5.06 -8.26
C ILE A 412 22.24 4.28 -9.28
N LYS A 413 21.77 3.08 -9.63
CA LYS A 413 22.32 2.26 -10.71
C LYS A 413 21.78 2.66 -12.07
N ASN A 414 20.49 2.94 -12.13
CA ASN A 414 19.80 3.31 -13.36
C ASN A 414 18.70 4.33 -13.07
N LYS A 415 18.51 5.28 -13.97
CA LYS A 415 17.48 6.31 -13.84
C LYS A 415 16.88 6.59 -15.21
N ASN A 416 15.68 6.08 -15.42
CA ASN A 416 14.90 6.29 -16.63
C ASN A 416 13.65 7.11 -16.29
N VAL A 417 13.81 8.43 -16.22
CA VAL A 417 12.71 9.36 -15.93
C VAL A 417 12.61 10.41 -17.02
N GLY A 418 11.39 10.73 -17.43
CA GLY A 418 11.11 11.66 -18.51
C GLY A 418 9.83 12.43 -18.29
N LYS A 419 9.58 13.40 -19.17
CA LYS A 419 8.32 14.13 -19.26
C LYS A 419 7.56 13.61 -20.46
N SER A 420 6.23 13.55 -20.36
CA SER A 420 5.40 13.02 -21.44
C SER A 420 4.26 13.97 -21.77
N GLU A 421 4.11 14.25 -23.07
CA GLU A 421 3.00 15.08 -23.54
C GLU A 421 1.66 14.32 -23.53
N HIS A 422 1.70 12.99 -23.45
CA HIS A 422 0.51 12.16 -23.30
C HIS A 422 -0.20 12.38 -21.96
N GLU A 423 0.50 12.92 -20.96
CA GLU A 423 -0.08 13.17 -19.64
C GLU A 423 -0.81 14.51 -19.56
N ARG A 424 -0.70 15.40 -20.57
CA ARG A 424 -1.32 16.72 -20.52
C ARG A 424 -2.82 16.62 -20.44
N ILE A 425 -3.37 17.25 -19.41
CA ILE A 425 -4.80 17.53 -19.26
C ILE A 425 -4.97 19.05 -19.23
N ASN A 426 -5.91 19.56 -20.02
CA ASN A 426 -6.23 20.99 -20.09
C ASN A 426 -7.73 21.28 -19.99
N HIS A 427 -8.52 20.24 -19.70
CA HIS A 427 -9.93 20.34 -19.36
C HIS A 427 -10.26 19.32 -18.26
N VAL A 428 -10.90 19.77 -17.20
CA VAL A 428 -11.39 18.93 -16.09
C VAL A 428 -12.89 19.12 -15.99
N LEU A 429 -13.63 18.01 -15.95
CA LEU A 429 -15.07 17.97 -15.74
C LEU A 429 -15.40 17.06 -14.55
N VAL A 430 -16.12 17.59 -13.56
CA VAL A 430 -16.65 16.81 -12.44
C VAL A 430 -18.16 16.76 -12.53
N VAL A 431 -18.70 15.54 -12.62
CA VAL A 431 -20.14 15.28 -12.71
C VAL A 431 -20.63 14.60 -11.42
N PRO A 432 -21.66 15.14 -10.75
CA PRO A 432 -22.25 14.47 -9.60
C PRO A 432 -23.08 13.25 -10.02
N LYS A 433 -22.99 12.15 -9.26
CA LYS A 433 -23.85 10.97 -9.39
C LYS A 433 -25.12 11.16 -8.54
N ILE A 434 -25.95 12.11 -8.95
CA ILE A 434 -27.26 12.40 -8.35
C ILE A 434 -28.37 12.22 -9.39
N ASP A 435 -29.63 12.39 -8.99
CA ASP A 435 -30.77 12.34 -9.92
C ASP A 435 -30.57 13.31 -11.11
N VAL A 436 -30.93 12.87 -12.32
CA VAL A 436 -30.68 13.52 -13.61
C VAL A 436 -31.14 14.98 -13.62
N ASN A 437 -32.26 15.27 -12.96
CA ASN A 437 -32.80 16.63 -12.88
C ASN A 437 -31.88 17.60 -12.10
N ALA A 438 -31.09 17.09 -11.16
CA ALA A 438 -30.13 17.88 -10.37
C ALA A 438 -28.73 17.95 -11.01
N ILE A 439 -28.41 17.06 -11.96
CA ILE A 439 -27.09 17.03 -12.63
C ILE A 439 -26.81 18.32 -13.40
N ASN A 440 -27.80 18.82 -14.16
CA ASN A 440 -27.64 20.01 -15.00
C ASN A 440 -27.31 21.28 -14.21
N GLN A 441 -27.55 21.29 -12.89
CA GLN A 441 -27.33 22.45 -12.03
C GLN A 441 -26.02 22.36 -11.23
N ALA A 442 -25.40 21.18 -11.13
CA ALA A 442 -24.34 20.91 -10.16
C ALA A 442 -22.98 20.49 -10.73
N TYR A 443 -22.87 20.12 -12.01
CA TYR A 443 -21.54 19.80 -12.58
C TYR A 443 -20.61 21.03 -12.62
N THR A 444 -19.30 20.78 -12.61
CA THR A 444 -18.30 21.85 -12.77
C THR A 444 -17.28 21.47 -13.81
N ALA A 445 -17.01 22.39 -14.75
CA ALA A 445 -15.97 22.27 -15.75
C ALA A 445 -14.94 23.40 -15.59
N ILE A 446 -13.66 23.09 -15.73
CA ILE A 446 -12.55 24.06 -15.73
C ILE A 446 -11.64 23.77 -16.93
N THR A 447 -11.32 24.80 -17.70
CA THR A 447 -10.49 24.73 -18.91
C THR A 447 -9.22 25.57 -18.80
N ASN A 448 -8.17 25.15 -19.50
CA ASN A 448 -6.98 25.94 -19.78
C ASN A 448 -7.00 26.31 -21.28
N THR A 449 -7.72 27.38 -21.62
CA THR A 449 -7.93 27.83 -23.01
C THR A 449 -6.61 28.02 -23.78
N PRO A 450 -5.57 28.68 -23.25
CA PRO A 450 -4.29 28.78 -23.96
C PRO A 450 -3.66 27.42 -24.29
N SER A 451 -3.72 26.46 -23.34
CA SER A 451 -3.24 25.11 -23.61
C SER A 451 -4.10 24.36 -24.63
N ILE A 452 -5.42 24.59 -24.67
CA ILE A 452 -6.32 23.97 -25.66
C ILE A 452 -6.04 24.53 -27.05
N GLN A 453 -5.87 25.85 -27.18
CA GLN A 453 -5.55 26.50 -28.46
C GLN A 453 -4.24 25.96 -29.06
N ARG A 454 -3.25 25.67 -28.22
CA ARG A 454 -1.94 25.19 -28.67
C ARG A 454 -1.84 23.68 -28.89
N TYR A 455 -2.52 22.88 -28.06
CA TYR A 455 -2.30 21.42 -28.00
C TYR A 455 -3.58 20.60 -28.23
N GLY A 456 -4.70 21.24 -28.57
CA GLY A 456 -6.02 20.62 -28.67
C GLY A 456 -6.63 20.29 -27.31
N LEU A 457 -7.90 19.87 -27.32
CA LEU A 457 -8.63 19.48 -26.11
C LEU A 457 -8.12 18.13 -25.56
N LYS A 458 -7.68 18.12 -24.31
CA LYS A 458 -7.28 16.94 -23.54
C LYS A 458 -8.03 16.92 -22.22
N SER A 459 -9.10 16.12 -22.18
CA SER A 459 -10.10 16.16 -21.12
C SER A 459 -9.91 15.03 -20.09
N TYR A 460 -10.05 15.35 -18.82
CA TYR A 460 -10.28 14.40 -17.73
C TYR A 460 -11.70 14.59 -17.19
N GLN A 461 -12.48 13.51 -17.16
CA GLN A 461 -13.84 13.52 -16.62
C GLN A 461 -13.91 12.60 -15.40
N GLY A 462 -14.25 13.19 -14.25
CA GLY A 462 -14.50 12.49 -13.00
C GLY A 462 -15.98 12.49 -12.65
N GLN A 463 -16.46 11.38 -12.07
CA GLN A 463 -17.79 11.31 -11.50
C GLN A 463 -17.71 11.04 -10.00
N THR A 464 -18.58 11.67 -9.18
CA THR A 464 -18.59 11.44 -7.74
C THR A 464 -19.99 11.45 -7.15
N GLN A 465 -20.25 10.54 -6.21
CA GLN A 465 -21.46 10.52 -5.38
C GLN A 465 -21.29 11.36 -4.09
N TYR A 466 -20.08 11.86 -3.82
CA TYR A 466 -19.71 12.49 -2.56
C TYR A 466 -20.05 13.99 -2.50
N VAL A 467 -21.29 14.33 -2.88
CA VAL A 467 -21.79 15.71 -3.00
C VAL A 467 -22.87 16.06 -1.98
N ALA A 468 -23.19 15.14 -1.06
CA ALA A 468 -24.14 15.38 0.02
C ALA A 468 -23.51 16.06 1.26
N ASP A 469 -22.22 16.41 1.18
CA ASP A 469 -21.48 16.97 2.31
C ASP A 469 -21.91 18.40 2.62
N THR A 470 -22.66 18.58 3.71
CA THR A 470 -23.09 19.91 4.13
C THR A 470 -21.91 20.82 4.51
N ARG A 471 -20.71 20.26 4.80
CA ARG A 471 -19.48 21.03 5.04
C ARG A 471 -18.96 21.68 3.75
N LEU A 472 -19.22 21.07 2.59
CA LEU A 472 -18.87 21.62 1.27
C LEU A 472 -19.96 22.56 0.72
N GLY A 473 -21.16 22.55 1.31
CA GLY A 473 -22.29 23.36 0.89
C GLY A 473 -23.22 22.60 -0.06
N ASP A 474 -23.69 23.27 -1.11
CA ASP A 474 -24.52 22.63 -2.13
C ASP A 474 -23.68 21.67 -3.03
N PRO A 475 -24.32 20.75 -3.77
CA PRO A 475 -23.62 19.83 -4.66
C PRO A 475 -22.70 20.50 -5.69
N LYS A 476 -23.04 21.72 -6.13
CA LYS A 476 -22.22 22.48 -7.09
C LYS A 476 -20.90 22.93 -6.46
N LYS A 477 -20.92 23.39 -5.21
CA LYS A 477 -19.71 23.73 -4.45
C LYS A 477 -18.83 22.51 -4.20
N ALA A 478 -19.42 21.35 -3.92
CA ALA A 478 -18.67 20.10 -3.79
C ALA A 478 -17.97 19.71 -5.12
N CYS A 479 -18.70 19.75 -6.24
CA CYS A 479 -18.11 19.52 -7.56
C CYS A 479 -17.01 20.53 -7.89
N LYS A 480 -17.21 21.81 -7.56
CA LYS A 480 -16.20 22.86 -7.73
C LYS A 480 -14.94 22.57 -6.92
N PHE A 481 -15.09 22.18 -5.65
CA PHE A 481 -13.97 21.77 -4.80
C PHE A 481 -13.15 20.64 -5.44
N PHE A 482 -13.80 19.56 -5.87
CA PHE A 482 -13.11 18.45 -6.53
C PHE A 482 -12.47 18.87 -7.86
N ALA A 483 -13.14 19.69 -8.67
CA ALA A 483 -12.58 20.19 -9.92
C ALA A 483 -11.28 20.97 -9.69
N HIS A 484 -11.20 21.77 -8.62
CA HIS A 484 -9.98 22.50 -8.27
C HIS A 484 -8.84 21.58 -7.82
N LEU A 485 -9.11 20.52 -7.06
CA LEU A 485 -8.10 19.52 -6.74
C LEU A 485 -7.53 18.88 -8.02
N LEU A 486 -8.43 18.46 -8.91
CA LEU A 486 -8.06 17.84 -10.18
C LEU A 486 -7.24 18.78 -11.09
N VAL A 487 -7.55 20.08 -11.10
CA VAL A 487 -6.76 21.09 -11.82
C VAL A 487 -5.34 21.21 -11.24
N ASP A 488 -5.23 21.28 -9.90
CA ASP A 488 -3.93 21.34 -9.22
C ASP A 488 -3.07 20.12 -9.58
N TRP A 489 -3.71 18.96 -9.73
CA TRP A 489 -3.01 17.71 -10.03
C TRP A 489 -2.69 17.59 -11.52
N PHE A 490 -3.62 17.85 -12.42
CA PHE A 490 -3.48 17.40 -13.81
C PHE A 490 -3.02 18.47 -14.80
N PHE A 491 -3.18 19.77 -14.53
CA PHE A 491 -2.84 20.76 -15.55
C PHE A 491 -1.34 20.86 -15.86
N LEU A 492 -0.49 20.48 -14.91
CA LEU A 492 0.97 20.41 -15.08
C LEU A 492 1.55 19.00 -15.02
N SER A 493 0.73 17.94 -15.07
CA SER A 493 1.20 16.54 -15.10
C SER A 493 2.36 16.33 -16.09
N HIS A 494 2.17 16.79 -17.33
CA HIS A 494 3.13 16.73 -18.43
C HIS A 494 4.49 17.41 -18.16
N GLN A 495 4.59 18.26 -17.13
CA GLN A 495 5.85 18.93 -16.76
C GLN A 495 6.64 18.19 -15.69
N PHE A 496 6.05 17.20 -15.02
CA PHE A 496 6.74 16.42 -14.01
C PHE A 496 7.52 15.25 -14.62
N TYR A 497 8.54 14.78 -13.93
CA TYR A 497 9.26 13.58 -14.32
C TYR A 497 8.56 12.34 -13.78
N ASN A 498 8.28 11.39 -14.66
CA ASN A 498 7.76 10.07 -14.31
C ASN A 498 8.67 9.00 -14.95
N GLY A 499 8.70 7.80 -14.36
CA GLY A 499 9.49 6.69 -14.88
C GLY A 499 9.99 5.77 -13.77
N THR A 500 11.18 5.22 -13.95
CA THR A 500 11.77 4.26 -13.00
C THR A 500 13.15 4.69 -12.53
N ILE A 501 13.47 4.36 -11.28
CA ILE A 501 14.78 4.57 -10.66
C ILE A 501 15.20 3.26 -10.00
N THR A 502 16.31 2.68 -10.45
CA THR A 502 16.92 1.49 -9.86
C THR A 502 18.07 1.90 -8.97
N ILE A 503 18.04 1.46 -7.72
CA ILE A 503 19.05 1.75 -6.70
C ILE A 503 19.64 0.47 -6.12
N ASP A 504 20.79 0.62 -5.47
CA ASP A 504 21.24 -0.34 -4.46
C ASP A 504 20.15 -0.56 -3.40
N GLY A 505 19.90 -1.83 -3.07
CA GLY A 505 18.94 -2.19 -2.04
C GLY A 505 19.28 -1.53 -0.70
N LYS A 506 18.26 -1.06 0.01
CA LYS A 506 18.37 -0.47 1.36
C LYS A 506 17.65 -1.36 2.36
N ASP A 507 18.17 -1.42 3.58
CA ASP A 507 17.57 -2.22 4.66
C ASP A 507 16.17 -1.70 5.03
N ASN A 508 15.99 -0.37 5.03
CA ASN A 508 14.70 0.26 5.26
C ASN A 508 13.68 -0.10 4.17
N HIS A 509 12.45 -0.40 4.57
CA HIS A 509 11.34 -0.64 3.64
C HIS A 509 10.95 0.63 2.90
N PHE A 510 10.79 0.54 1.58
CA PHE A 510 10.23 1.62 0.77
C PHE A 510 8.72 1.48 0.74
N GLN A 511 8.01 2.52 1.15
CA GLN A 511 6.54 2.50 1.21
C GLN A 511 5.95 3.18 -0.03
N ILE A 512 4.97 2.53 -0.65
CA ILE A 512 4.15 3.16 -1.69
C ILE A 512 3.42 4.35 -1.11
N GLY A 513 3.32 5.41 -1.90
CA GLY A 513 2.68 6.65 -1.50
C GLY A 513 3.56 7.56 -0.63
N ASN A 514 4.78 7.16 -0.26
CA ASN A 514 5.77 8.09 0.26
C ASN A 514 6.54 8.76 -0.90
N ASN A 515 7.42 9.68 -0.56
CA ASN A 515 8.31 10.30 -1.53
C ASN A 515 9.71 9.67 -1.51
N LEU A 516 10.40 9.76 -2.65
CA LEU A 516 11.83 9.58 -2.78
C LEU A 516 12.51 10.94 -2.93
N TYR A 517 13.53 11.22 -2.11
CA TYR A 517 14.31 12.45 -2.17
C TYR A 517 15.77 12.16 -2.49
N ILE A 518 16.26 12.64 -3.63
CA ILE A 518 17.66 12.56 -4.03
C ILE A 518 18.34 13.84 -3.52
N SER A 519 19.03 13.71 -2.40
CA SER A 519 19.41 14.82 -1.52
C SER A 519 20.49 15.75 -2.10
N ASP A 520 21.48 15.19 -2.80
CA ASP A 520 22.60 15.93 -3.39
C ASP A 520 22.23 16.72 -4.64
N VAL A 521 21.23 16.27 -5.41
CA VAL A 521 20.69 16.99 -6.58
C VAL A 521 19.40 17.75 -6.27
N GLY A 522 18.85 17.60 -5.07
CA GLY A 522 17.60 18.22 -4.65
C GLY A 522 16.42 17.82 -5.53
N GLN A 523 16.15 16.52 -5.72
CA GLN A 523 15.01 16.05 -6.51
C GLN A 523 14.03 15.24 -5.67
N LEU A 524 12.74 15.54 -5.80
CA LEU A 524 11.66 14.87 -5.08
C LEU A 524 10.75 14.14 -6.06
N TYR A 525 10.46 12.88 -5.78
CA TYR A 525 9.54 12.05 -6.55
C TYR A 525 8.50 11.42 -5.62
N HIS A 526 7.32 11.10 -6.13
CA HIS A 526 6.33 10.27 -5.46
C HIS A 526 6.53 8.80 -5.84
N ILE A 527 6.47 7.87 -4.88
CA ILE A 527 6.63 6.44 -5.13
C ILE A 527 5.26 5.82 -5.43
N GLU A 528 5.08 5.32 -6.65
CA GLU A 528 3.86 4.63 -7.09
C GLU A 528 3.99 3.10 -6.96
N GLY A 529 5.22 2.59 -6.91
CA GLY A 529 5.48 1.16 -6.80
C GLY A 529 6.95 0.86 -6.58
N TYR A 530 7.25 -0.38 -6.19
CA TYR A 530 8.61 -0.88 -6.04
C TYR A 530 8.73 -2.34 -6.47
N THR A 531 9.94 -2.73 -6.84
CA THR A 531 10.36 -4.12 -7.01
C THR A 531 11.69 -4.34 -6.28
N HIS A 532 11.68 -5.19 -5.25
CA HIS A 532 12.89 -5.65 -4.57
C HIS A 532 13.38 -6.93 -5.21
N THR A 533 14.67 -6.98 -5.55
CA THR A 533 15.29 -8.14 -6.18
C THR A 533 16.54 -8.53 -5.40
N PHE A 534 16.53 -9.75 -4.86
CA PHE A 534 17.70 -10.40 -4.29
C PHE A 534 18.17 -11.52 -5.22
N ILE A 535 19.48 -11.60 -5.45
CA ILE A 535 20.13 -12.65 -6.24
C ILE A 535 21.34 -13.16 -5.46
N ASN A 536 21.48 -14.48 -5.40
CA ASN A 536 22.66 -15.18 -4.91
C ASN A 536 23.30 -15.91 -6.09
N ASN A 537 24.39 -15.35 -6.60
CA ASN A 537 25.05 -15.86 -7.79
C ASN A 537 25.84 -17.15 -7.46
N PRO A 538 26.11 -18.02 -8.46
CA PRO A 538 26.86 -19.28 -8.26
C PRO A 538 28.23 -19.07 -7.63
N GLU A 539 28.90 -17.94 -7.89
CA GLU A 539 30.21 -17.61 -7.32
C GLU A 539 30.13 -17.20 -5.83
N GLY A 540 28.91 -17.21 -5.26
CA GLY A 540 28.63 -16.85 -3.88
C GLY A 540 28.61 -15.34 -3.62
N SER A 541 28.61 -14.52 -4.68
CA SER A 541 28.31 -13.09 -4.58
C SER A 541 26.79 -12.90 -4.44
N THR A 542 26.37 -11.93 -3.63
CA THR A 542 24.96 -11.61 -3.48
C THR A 542 24.70 -10.17 -3.90
N GLU A 543 23.56 -9.95 -4.54
CA GLU A 543 23.09 -8.63 -4.97
C GLU A 543 21.69 -8.38 -4.42
N PHE A 544 21.47 -7.18 -3.90
CA PHE A 544 20.15 -6.66 -3.57
C PHE A 544 19.94 -5.32 -4.28
N THR A 545 18.92 -5.24 -5.13
CA THR A 545 18.50 -4.02 -5.81
C THR A 545 17.05 -3.68 -5.51
N THR A 546 16.71 -2.39 -5.64
CA THR A 546 15.33 -1.92 -5.58
C THR A 546 15.05 -1.04 -6.78
N GLU A 547 14.07 -1.41 -7.59
CA GLU A 547 13.52 -0.56 -8.64
C GLU A 547 12.28 0.15 -8.11
N LEU A 548 12.23 1.47 -8.25
CA LEU A 548 11.11 2.31 -7.83
C LEU A 548 10.41 2.84 -9.07
N THR A 549 9.10 2.62 -9.17
CA THR A 549 8.24 3.34 -10.11
C THR A 549 7.88 4.68 -9.48
N VAL A 550 8.24 5.76 -10.14
CA VAL A 550 8.13 7.12 -9.59
C VAL A 550 7.29 8.02 -10.49
N SER A 551 6.57 8.94 -9.85
CA SER A 551 5.80 10.01 -10.52
C SER A 551 6.10 11.37 -9.89
N ARG A 552 5.60 12.44 -10.51
CA ARG A 552 5.61 13.81 -9.93
C ARG A 552 7.01 14.33 -9.58
N GLY A 553 8.02 13.89 -10.32
CA GLY A 553 9.40 14.32 -10.13
C GLY A 553 9.56 15.82 -10.33
N GLN A 554 10.15 16.51 -9.36
CA GLN A 554 10.42 17.95 -9.37
C GLN A 554 11.73 18.30 -8.67
N VAL A 555 12.31 19.46 -8.98
CA VAL A 555 13.48 19.98 -8.24
C VAL A 555 13.04 20.77 -7.03
N PHE A 556 13.74 20.52 -5.93
CA PHE A 556 13.52 21.08 -4.62
C PHE A 556 14.80 21.80 -4.20
N GLN A 557 14.79 23.13 -4.28
CA GLN A 557 15.90 23.99 -3.84
C GLN A 557 15.42 24.85 -2.66
N ASN A 558 16.21 24.93 -1.58
CA ASN A 558 15.90 25.76 -0.42
C ASN A 558 14.49 25.52 0.17
N ASN A 559 14.06 24.27 0.26
CA ASN A 559 12.70 23.89 0.68
C ASN A 559 11.56 24.45 -0.17
N GLN A 560 11.84 24.92 -1.37
CA GLN A 560 10.85 25.36 -2.34
C GLN A 560 10.88 24.47 -3.57
N SER A 561 9.71 23.99 -3.99
CA SER A 561 9.58 23.34 -5.29
C SER A 561 9.78 24.39 -6.38
N LYS A 562 10.67 24.09 -7.33
CA LYS A 562 10.79 24.83 -8.59
C LYS A 562 10.51 23.84 -9.71
N PHE A 563 9.60 24.20 -10.61
CA PHE A 563 9.48 23.45 -11.86
C PHE A 563 10.82 23.49 -12.60
N ILE A 564 11.27 22.33 -13.08
CA ILE A 564 12.37 22.25 -14.03
C ILE A 564 11.81 22.62 -15.41
N GLY A 565 11.69 23.91 -15.68
CA GLY A 565 11.18 24.44 -16.94
C GLY A 565 11.25 25.96 -16.94
N PRO A 566 11.24 26.63 -18.11
CA PRO A 566 11.27 28.08 -18.17
C PRO A 566 10.07 28.65 -17.40
N SER A 567 10.36 29.27 -16.27
CA SER A 567 9.41 29.77 -15.27
C SER A 567 8.68 31.06 -15.70
N ARG A 568 8.33 31.19 -16.99
CA ARG A 568 7.69 32.39 -17.52
C ARG A 568 6.59 32.05 -18.53
N PHE A 569 5.42 31.67 -18.02
CA PHE A 569 4.18 32.19 -18.60
C PHE A 569 3.83 33.46 -17.83
N LYS A 570 4.59 34.54 -18.05
CA LYS A 570 4.13 35.87 -17.65
C LYS A 570 3.11 36.30 -18.70
N SER A 571 1.84 36.29 -18.30
CA SER A 571 0.75 37.13 -18.83
C SER A 571 0.69 37.33 -20.35
N GLU A 572 -0.25 36.63 -21.01
CA GLU A 572 -1.12 37.28 -21.99
C GLU A 572 -2.54 36.75 -21.83
N PRO A 573 -3.45 37.51 -21.20
CA PRO A 573 -4.88 37.35 -21.40
C PRO A 573 -5.30 38.33 -22.50
N THR A 574 -5.52 37.85 -23.72
CA THR A 574 -6.51 38.48 -24.60
C THR A 574 -7.81 37.72 -24.41
N THR A 575 -8.69 38.33 -23.61
CA THR A 575 -10.13 38.13 -23.62
C THR A 575 -10.63 38.22 -25.07
N VAL A 576 -11.47 37.27 -25.48
CA VAL A 576 -12.47 37.48 -26.53
C VAL A 576 -13.83 37.45 -25.84
#